data_AF-A0A371FIZ8-F1
#
_entry.id   AF-A0A371FIZ8-F1
#
_cell.length_a   1.000
_cell.length_b   1.000
_cell.length_c   1.000
_cell.angle_alpha   90.00
_cell.angle_beta   90.00
_cell.angle_gamma   90.00
#
_symmetry.space_group_name_H-M   'P 1'
#
loop_
_entity.id
_entity.type
_entity.pdbx_description
1 polymer ?
#
loop_
_entity_poly.entity_id
_entity_poly.type
_entity_poly.pdbx_seq_one_letter_code
_entity_poly.pdbx_strand_id
1 'polypeptide(L)'
;MWETSRSTLSRMSQAKKKEVDITWQHCESVPPYRLQVKCKYYFHACWGGIARMKHHLARTKINVSAYISVPDDVKEIFFKLLESKDKKK
;
A
#
# COMPACT_ATOMS: atom_id res chain seq x y z
N MET A 1 -27.79 -26.36 37.49
CA MET A 1 -27.23 -24.99 37.46
C MET A 1 -26.03 -25.03 36.52
N TRP A 2 -26.25 -24.64 35.25
CA TRP A 2 -25.37 -24.50 34.05
C TRP A 2 -24.06 -25.33 33.97
N GLU A 3 -23.91 -26.35 33.13
CA GLU A 3 -23.77 -26.44 31.66
C GLU A 3 -22.41 -26.06 31.03
N THR A 4 -22.01 -26.96 30.13
CA THR A 4 -21.15 -26.86 28.93
C THR A 4 -19.63 -27.00 29.04
N SER A 5 -19.17 -28.21 28.65
CA SER A 5 -17.88 -28.50 28.04
C SER A 5 -17.43 -27.36 27.12
N ARG A 6 -16.34 -26.68 27.48
CA ARG A 6 -15.66 -25.74 26.60
C ARG A 6 -14.65 -26.51 25.74
N SER A 7 -15.16 -26.97 24.60
CA SER A 7 -14.35 -27.34 23.45
C SER A 7 -13.38 -26.19 23.15
N THR A 8 -12.09 -26.46 23.31
CA THR A 8 -11.00 -25.55 22.93
C THR A 8 -10.91 -25.51 21.40
N LEU A 9 -11.81 -24.75 20.77
CA LEU A 9 -11.62 -24.35 19.38
C LEU A 9 -10.42 -23.40 19.34
N SER A 10 -9.27 -23.98 19.01
CA SER A 10 -8.06 -23.29 18.61
C SER A 10 -8.42 -22.26 17.55
N ARG A 11 -8.39 -20.99 17.95
CA ARG A 11 -8.57 -19.83 17.07
C ARG A 11 -7.29 -19.69 16.26
N MET A 12 -7.07 -20.59 15.30
CA MET A 12 -6.02 -20.44 14.30
C MET A 12 -6.35 -19.19 13.51
N SER A 13 -5.72 -18.08 13.90
CA SER A 13 -5.76 -16.83 13.18
C SER A 13 -5.10 -17.11 11.84
N GLN A 14 -5.92 -17.25 10.80
CA GLN A 14 -5.46 -17.37 9.42
C GLN A 14 -4.64 -16.12 9.12
N ALA A 15 -3.32 -16.23 9.22
CA ALA A 15 -2.39 -15.22 8.75
C ALA A 15 -2.56 -15.13 7.24
N LYS A 16 -3.48 -14.26 6.81
CA LYS A 16 -3.67 -13.86 5.42
C LYS A 16 -2.29 -13.45 4.92
N LYS A 17 -1.69 -14.25 4.02
CA LYS A 17 -0.47 -13.87 3.31
C LYS A 17 -0.70 -12.45 2.80
N LYS A 18 0.02 -11.48 3.37
CA LYS A 18 -0.03 -10.09 2.89
C LYS A 18 0.56 -10.15 1.50
N GLU A 19 -0.33 -10.14 0.51
CA GLU A 19 0.05 -9.92 -0.88
C GLU A 19 0.97 -8.71 -0.89
N VAL A 20 2.19 -8.90 -1.38
CA VAL A 20 3.18 -7.84 -1.41
C VAL A 20 2.59 -6.73 -2.25
N ASP A 21 2.39 -5.56 -1.63
CA ASP A 21 1.80 -4.41 -2.32
C ASP A 21 2.56 -4.15 -3.62
N ILE A 22 1.86 -4.17 -4.76
CA ILE A 22 2.43 -3.88 -6.10
C ILE A 22 3.25 -2.57 -6.14
N THR A 23 2.95 -1.65 -5.22
CA THR A 23 3.72 -0.42 -4.96
C THR A 23 5.22 -0.67 -4.82
N TRP A 24 5.63 -1.76 -4.17
CA TRP A 24 7.04 -2.12 -4.01
C TRP A 24 7.74 -2.50 -5.32
N GLN A 25 7.00 -2.83 -6.38
CA GLN A 25 7.61 -3.00 -7.71
C GLN A 25 8.07 -1.66 -8.29
N HIS A 26 7.44 -0.57 -7.87
CA HIS A 26 7.64 0.79 -8.37
C HIS A 26 8.44 1.70 -7.43
N CYS A 27 8.77 1.22 -6.23
CA CYS A 27 9.57 1.95 -5.27
C CYS A 27 10.47 1.03 -4.46
N GLU A 28 11.54 1.59 -3.92
CA GLU A 28 12.54 0.86 -3.13
C GLU A 28 12.66 1.51 -1.76
N SER A 29 12.85 0.71 -0.71
CA SER A 29 13.14 1.25 0.62
C SER A 29 14.54 1.87 0.63
N VAL A 30 14.68 3.02 1.29
CA VAL A 30 15.98 3.71 1.42
C VAL A 30 16.46 3.56 2.86
N PRO A 31 17.30 2.56 3.18
CA PRO A 31 17.92 2.47 4.48
C PRO A 31 18.88 3.67 4.72
N PRO A 32 19.05 4.15 5.97
CA PRO A 32 18.53 3.60 7.23
C PRO A 32 17.08 4.01 7.57
N TYR A 33 16.45 4.87 6.76
CA TYR A 33 15.17 5.48 7.09
C TYR A 33 14.00 4.57 6.70
N ARG A 34 13.39 3.89 7.69
CA ARG A 34 12.26 2.95 7.48
C ARG A 34 11.04 3.55 6.77
N LEU A 35 10.87 4.87 6.83
CA LEU A 35 9.76 5.60 6.21
C LEU A 35 10.12 6.25 4.87
N GLN A 36 11.38 6.15 4.45
CA GLN A 36 11.85 6.72 3.20
C GLN A 36 11.79 5.68 2.10
N VAL A 37 11.12 6.03 1.01
CA VAL A 37 10.96 5.19 -0.17
C VAL A 37 11.36 5.97 -1.41
N LYS A 38 12.24 5.41 -2.24
CA LYS A 38 12.67 6.00 -3.50
C LYS A 38 11.74 5.55 -4.61
N CYS A 39 11.18 6.50 -5.34
CA CYS A 39 10.40 6.22 -6.54
C CYS A 39 11.35 5.86 -7.68
N LYS A 40 11.09 4.76 -8.41
CA LYS A 40 11.92 4.36 -9.56
C LYS A 40 11.77 5.28 -10.78
N TYR A 41 10.67 6.03 -10.86
CA TYR A 41 10.37 6.92 -12.00
C TYR A 41 10.88 8.34 -11.82
N TYR A 42 10.77 8.87 -10.60
CA TYR A 42 11.24 10.20 -10.28
C TYR A 42 12.69 10.18 -9.75
N PHE A 43 13.20 9.02 -9.31
CA PHE A 43 14.50 8.87 -8.64
C PHE A 43 14.69 9.69 -7.35
N HIS A 44 13.68 10.44 -6.90
CA HIS A 44 13.68 11.09 -5.61
C HIS A 44 13.09 10.20 -4.52
N ALA A 45 13.60 10.40 -3.30
CA ALA A 45 13.10 9.77 -2.09
C ALA A 45 11.90 10.56 -1.53
N CYS A 46 10.81 9.86 -1.27
CA CYS A 46 9.62 10.39 -0.59
C CYS A 46 9.59 9.92 0.86
N TRP A 47 9.16 10.81 1.76
CA TRP A 47 8.91 10.48 3.15
C TRP A 47 7.44 10.05 3.36
N GLY A 48 7.22 9.05 4.21
CA GLY A 48 5.88 8.54 4.55
C GLY A 48 5.54 7.17 3.97
N GLY A 49 6.55 6.45 3.46
CA GLY A 49 6.45 5.06 3.05
C GLY A 49 5.46 4.79 1.91
N ILE A 50 4.98 3.54 1.87
CA ILE A 50 4.14 3.02 0.79
C ILE A 50 2.78 3.70 0.70
N ALA A 51 2.22 4.15 1.82
CA ALA A 51 0.92 4.83 1.81
C ALA A 51 0.95 6.11 0.96
N ARG A 52 1.95 6.98 1.19
CA ARG A 52 2.13 8.18 0.36
C ARG A 52 2.60 7.85 -1.05
N MET A 53 3.38 6.79 -1.23
CA MET A 53 3.81 6.34 -2.56
C MET A 53 2.62 5.93 -3.45
N LYS A 54 1.60 5.27 -2.90
CA LYS A 54 0.38 4.94 -3.66
C LYS A 54 -0.31 6.18 -4.22
N HIS A 55 -0.42 7.24 -3.43
CA HIS A 55 -0.99 8.52 -3.88
C HIS A 55 -0.09 9.25 -4.88
N HIS A 56 1.23 9.17 -4.70
CA HIS A 56 2.20 9.70 -5.66
C HIS A 56 2.07 9.00 -7.03
N LEU A 57 2.03 7.66 -7.06
CA LEU A 57 1.90 6.85 -8.28
C LEU A 57 0.54 7.03 -8.94
N ALA A 58 -0.54 7.10 -8.17
CA ALA A 58 -1.88 7.41 -8.69
C ALA A 58 -2.02 8.85 -9.21
N ARG A 59 -0.98 9.68 -9.03
CA ARG A 59 -0.96 11.10 -9.41
C ARG A 59 -2.14 11.88 -8.83
N THR A 60 -2.69 11.41 -7.72
CA THR A 60 -3.74 12.11 -6.99
C THR A 60 -3.11 13.35 -6.40
N LYS A 61 -3.60 14.54 -6.78
CA LYS A 61 -3.11 15.85 -6.31
C LYS A 61 -3.31 16.08 -4.80
N ILE A 62 -3.70 15.06 -4.05
CA ILE A 62 -3.82 15.10 -2.61
C ILE A 62 -2.39 15.01 -2.04
N ASN A 63 -1.82 16.17 -1.69
CA ASN A 63 -0.63 16.28 -0.85
C ASN A 63 0.73 15.91 -1.48
N VAL A 64 0.79 15.58 -2.78
CA VAL A 64 2.06 15.28 -3.49
C VAL A 64 2.02 15.86 -4.91
N SER A 65 3.12 16.49 -5.35
CA SER A 65 3.24 17.01 -6.71
C SER A 65 3.18 15.86 -7.73
N ALA A 66 2.31 16.02 -8.71
CA ALA A 66 2.02 15.06 -9.76
C ALA A 66 3.18 15.01 -10.76
N TYR A 67 4.12 14.08 -10.57
CA TYR A 67 5.29 14.02 -11.44
C TYR A 67 4.95 13.47 -12.83
N ILE A 68 5.41 14.15 -13.88
CA ILE A 68 5.08 13.84 -15.28
C ILE A 68 5.76 12.55 -15.74
N SER A 69 6.91 12.19 -15.16
CA SER A 69 7.69 11.00 -15.57
C SER A 69 7.13 9.65 -15.07
N VAL A 70 6.00 9.64 -14.36
CA VAL A 70 5.29 8.38 -14.07
C VAL A 70 4.47 8.00 -15.30
N PRO A 71 4.68 6.81 -15.90
CA PRO A 71 3.93 6.38 -17.08
C PRO A 71 2.44 6.21 -16.79
N ASP A 72 1.59 6.52 -17.76
CA ASP A 72 0.13 6.50 -17.59
C ASP A 72 -0.41 5.10 -17.25
N ASP A 73 0.23 4.02 -17.72
CA ASP A 73 -0.12 2.63 -17.35
C ASP A 73 -0.08 2.41 -15.84
N VAL A 74 1.00 2.87 -15.19
CA VAL A 74 1.19 2.74 -13.75
C VAL A 74 0.16 3.59 -13.01
N LYS A 75 -0.03 4.82 -13.48
CA LYS A 75 -1.02 5.73 -12.92
C LYS A 75 -2.43 5.12 -12.94
N GLU A 76 -2.84 4.51 -14.04
CA GLU A 76 -4.17 3.90 -14.16
C GLU A 76 -4.36 2.73 -13.18
N ILE A 77 -3.33 1.88 -13.04
CA ILE A 77 -3.34 0.76 -12.08
C ILE A 77 -3.56 1.28 -10.65
N PHE A 78 -2.78 2.28 -10.22
CA PHE A 78 -2.88 2.82 -8.87
C PHE A 78 -4.15 3.65 -8.65
N PHE A 79 -4.63 4.36 -9.66
CA PHE A 79 -5.89 5.09 -9.61
C PHE A 79 -7.07 4.13 -9.38
N LYS A 80 -7.16 3.05 -10.18
CA LYS A 80 -8.16 1.98 -10.01
C LYS A 80 -8.04 1.30 -8.65
N LEU A 81 -6.82 1.08 -8.15
CA LEU A 81 -6.59 0.48 -6.83
C LEU A 81 -7.09 1.37 -5.68
N LEU A 82 -6.94 2.69 -5.81
CA LEU A 82 -7.47 3.65 -4.83
C LEU A 82 -8.99 3.74 -4.90
N GLU A 83 -9.58 3.84 -6.08
CA GLU A 83 -11.04 3.86 -6.27
C GLU A 83 -11.72 2.58 -5.76
N SER A 84 -11.10 1.42 -5.99
CA SER A 84 -11.65 0.13 -5.58
C SER A 84 -11.72 -0.03 -4.04
N LYS A 85 -10.94 0.75 -3.29
CA LYS A 85 -10.99 0.76 -1.82
C LYS A 85 -12.10 1.64 -1.25
N ASP A 86 -12.59 2.61 -2.02
CA ASP A 86 -13.64 3.53 -1.58
C ASP A 86 -15.04 2.88 -1.55
N LYS A 87 -15.26 1.83 -2.36
CA LYS A 87 -16.51 1.05 -2.40
C LYS A 87 -16.76 0.12 -1.21
N LYS A 88 -15.93 0.16 -0.17
CA LYS A 88 -16.15 -0.60 1.07
C LYS A 88 -16.44 0.35 2.23
N LYS A 89 -17.45 1.19 2.05
CA LYS A 89 -18.06 2.00 3.11
C LYS A 89 -19.53 1.66 3.22
#